data_AF-A0A016V109-F1
#
_entry.id   AF-A0A016V109-F1
#
_cell.length_a   1.000
_cell.length_b   1.000
_cell.length_c   1.000
_cell.angle_alpha   90.00
_cell.angle_beta   90.00
_cell.angle_gamma   90.00
#
_symmetry.space_group_name_H-M   'P 1'
#
loop_
_entity.id
_entity.type
_entity.pdbx_description
1 polymer ?
#
loop_
_entity_poly.entity_id
_entity_poly.type
_entity_poly.pdbx_seq_one_letter_code
_entity_poly.pdbx_strand_id
1 'polypeptide(L)'
;MKVHAADSTCNFVRDEKGLSARLTGRVVLTAILAVLGGGFHFGFQISIINPMADVLQSFLLENFQRRYSMSLTQSDLSLVWSTIAGSLFIGAAFGAYIMSKILEVHGPKCGILCSALVLVVSTPLSGLSHLFSSPELFVLSRLFSGIGVGMGTTAQGVFLAEISPGEVFV
;
A
#
# COMPACT_ATOMS: atom_id res chain seq x y z
N MET A 1 17.87 38.50 41.95
CA MET A 1 18.53 37.64 42.95
C MET A 1 17.42 37.02 43.79
N LYS A 2 17.07 35.74 43.76
CA LYS A 2 17.70 34.50 43.28
C LYS A 2 16.61 33.61 42.68
N VAL A 3 16.96 32.95 41.58
CA VAL A 3 16.36 31.70 41.12
C VAL A 3 16.74 30.62 42.14
N HIS A 4 15.76 29.90 42.68
CA HIS A 4 15.95 28.62 43.39
C HIS A 4 15.18 27.58 42.55
N ALA A 5 15.87 26.83 41.67
CA ALA A 5 16.56 25.57 41.98
C ALA A 5 15.52 24.53 42.42
N ALA A 6 14.94 23.78 41.49
CA ALA A 6 15.50 22.52 40.99
C ALA A 6 15.69 21.52 42.14
N ASP A 7 14.61 20.82 42.49
CA ASP A 7 14.69 19.50 43.11
C ASP A 7 13.41 18.70 42.85
N SER A 8 13.35 18.03 41.71
CA SER A 8 12.44 16.89 41.49
C SER A 8 13.11 15.79 40.66
N THR A 9 14.44 15.85 40.57
CA THR A 9 15.32 14.84 39.98
C THR A 9 15.61 13.73 40.99
N CYS A 10 14.56 13.07 41.50
CA CYS A 10 14.73 11.81 42.19
C CYS A 10 13.49 10.94 42.03
N ASN A 11 13.70 9.75 41.44
CA ASN A 11 12.80 8.60 41.30
C ASN A 11 12.19 8.30 39.93
N PHE A 12 12.96 8.51 38.86
CA PHE A 12 12.95 7.54 37.75
C PHE A 12 14.39 7.07 37.48
N VAL A 13 14.98 6.41 38.48
CA VAL A 13 15.97 5.37 38.19
C VAL A 13 15.16 4.27 37.49
N ARG A 14 14.99 4.44 36.18
CA ARG A 14 14.49 3.39 35.30
C ARG A 14 15.59 2.34 35.33
N ASP A 15 15.31 1.26 36.05
CA ASP A 15 16.11 0.05 36.13
C ASP A 15 16.46 -0.35 34.68
N GLU A 16 17.66 0.04 34.24
CA GLU A 16 18.34 -0.39 33.02
C GLU A 16 18.74 -1.87 33.19
N LYS A 17 17.77 -2.73 33.51
CA LYS A 17 17.88 -4.14 33.19
C LYS A 17 17.84 -4.21 31.68
N GLY A 18 19.04 -4.25 31.10
CA GLY A 18 19.27 -4.52 29.69
C GLY A 18 18.41 -5.69 29.23
N LEU A 19 17.24 -5.36 28.69
CA LEU A 19 16.41 -6.29 27.97
C LEU A 19 17.16 -6.49 26.66
N SER A 20 18.08 -7.46 26.64
CA SER A 20 18.74 -7.90 25.42
C SER A 20 17.63 -8.14 24.39
N ALA A 21 17.48 -7.20 23.46
CA ALA A 21 16.55 -7.23 22.36
C ALA A 21 16.93 -8.42 21.46
N ARG A 22 16.59 -9.63 21.88
CA ARG A 22 16.91 -10.85 21.16
C ARG A 22 15.97 -10.92 19.97
N LEU A 23 16.52 -10.61 18.79
CA LEU A 23 15.90 -10.87 17.50
C LEU A 23 15.57 -12.36 17.42
N THR A 24 14.33 -12.71 17.77
CA THR A 24 13.88 -14.10 17.72
C THR A 24 13.59 -14.41 16.26
N GLY A 25 14.03 -15.56 15.73
CA GLY A 25 13.79 -15.93 14.32
C GLY A 25 12.32 -15.85 13.90
N ARG A 26 11.40 -16.01 14.86
CA ARG A 26 9.96 -15.82 14.68
C ARG A 26 9.57 -14.38 14.31
N VAL A 27 10.21 -13.37 14.89
CA VAL A 27 9.99 -11.94 14.59
C VAL A 27 10.50 -11.60 13.20
N VAL A 28 11.69 -12.11 12.83
CA VAL A 28 12.26 -11.95 11.50
C VAL A 28 11.34 -12.54 10.43
N LEU A 29 10.85 -13.76 10.65
CA LEU A 29 9.91 -14.40 9.73
C LEU A 29 8.62 -13.58 9.58
N THR A 30 8.02 -13.11 10.68
CA THR A 30 6.81 -12.29 10.60
C THR A 30 7.04 -10.95 9.91
N ALA A 31 8.23 -10.34 10.10
CA ALA A 31 8.59 -9.10 9.43
C ALA A 31 8.75 -9.30 7.92
N ILE A 32 9.42 -10.37 7.48
CA ILE A 32 9.57 -10.70 6.06
C ILE A 32 8.19 -10.94 5.43
N LEU A 33 7.33 -11.76 6.05
CA LEU A 33 5.99 -12.03 5.54
C LEU A 33 5.13 -10.76 5.49
N ALA A 34 5.22 -9.91 6.51
CA ALA A 34 4.55 -8.63 6.51
C ALA A 34 5.03 -7.78 5.33
N VAL A 35 6.35 -7.58 5.16
CA VAL A 35 6.98 -6.81 4.07
C VAL A 35 6.54 -7.28 2.69
N LEU A 36 6.55 -8.60 2.47
CA LEU A 36 6.14 -9.23 1.21
C LEU A 36 4.68 -8.93 0.85
N GLY A 37 3.78 -8.93 1.84
CA GLY A 37 2.35 -8.70 1.64
C GLY A 37 1.92 -7.23 1.49
N GLY A 38 2.82 -6.26 1.71
CA GLY A 38 2.50 -4.82 1.63
C GLY A 38 3.46 -4.07 0.71
N GLY A 39 4.54 -3.50 1.25
CA GLY A 39 5.50 -2.71 0.47
C GLY A 39 6.10 -3.41 -0.75
N PHE A 40 6.42 -4.71 -0.68
CA PHE A 40 6.85 -5.46 -1.87
C PHE A 40 5.74 -5.58 -2.91
N HIS A 41 4.52 -5.91 -2.48
CA HIS A 41 3.34 -5.99 -3.36
C HIS A 41 3.07 -4.64 -4.06
N PHE A 42 3.27 -3.52 -3.36
CA PHE A 42 3.20 -2.18 -3.95
C PHE A 42 4.25 -1.97 -5.04
N GLY A 43 5.51 -2.28 -4.73
CA GLY A 43 6.60 -2.20 -5.71
C GLY A 43 6.33 -3.06 -6.95
N PHE A 44 5.79 -4.27 -6.75
CA PHE A 44 5.41 -5.17 -7.85
C PHE A 44 4.33 -4.56 -8.74
N GLN A 45 3.27 -4.00 -8.16
CA GLN A 45 2.16 -3.40 -8.91
C GLN A 45 2.59 -2.22 -9.79
N ILE A 46 3.59 -1.45 -9.36
CA ILE A 46 4.19 -0.35 -10.13
C ILE A 46 5.15 -0.91 -11.19
N SER A 47 5.97 -1.90 -10.85
CA SER A 47 7.04 -2.37 -11.72
C SER A 47 6.53 -3.22 -12.87
N ILE A 48 5.46 -4.00 -12.67
CA ILE A 48 4.95 -4.93 -13.68
C ILE A 48 4.34 -4.23 -14.89
N ILE A 49 3.86 -2.99 -14.73
CA ILE A 49 3.15 -2.29 -15.81
C ILE A 49 4.07 -1.90 -16.98
N ASN A 50 5.33 -1.58 -16.69
CA ASN A 50 6.31 -1.14 -17.69
C ASN A 50 6.69 -2.24 -18.69
N PRO A 51 7.09 -3.46 -18.28
CA PRO A 51 7.40 -4.54 -19.23
C PRO A 51 6.15 -5.06 -19.96
N MET A 52 4.95 -4.83 -19.42
CA MET A 52 3.68 -5.20 -20.06
C MET A 52 3.07 -4.06 -20.90
N ALA A 53 3.84 -2.98 -21.15
CA ALA A 53 3.32 -1.80 -21.84
C ALA A 53 2.79 -2.13 -23.24
N ASP A 54 3.52 -2.91 -24.03
CA ASP A 54 3.11 -3.22 -25.41
C ASP A 54 1.81 -4.03 -25.46
N VAL A 55 1.66 -5.00 -24.56
CA VAL A 55 0.44 -5.84 -24.47
C VAL A 55 -0.75 -5.00 -24.02
N LEU A 56 -0.55 -4.13 -23.03
CA LEU A 56 -1.64 -3.33 -22.49
C LEU A 56 -2.02 -2.18 -23.44
N GLN A 57 -1.07 -1.58 -24.16
CA GLN A 57 -1.34 -0.57 -25.18
C GLN A 57 -2.07 -1.15 -26.40
N SER A 58 -1.70 -2.35 -26.87
CA SER A 58 -2.43 -3.04 -27.94
C SER A 58 -3.86 -3.39 -27.52
N PHE A 59 -4.06 -3.88 -26.29
CA PHE A 59 -5.39 -4.05 -25.72
C PHE A 59 -6.19 -2.74 -25.71
N LEU A 60 -5.60 -1.63 -25.25
CA LEU A 60 -6.30 -0.34 -25.24
C LEU A 60 -6.70 0.11 -26.65
N LEU A 61 -5.81 -0.03 -27.64
CA LEU A 61 -6.09 0.31 -29.03
C LEU A 61 -7.28 -0.50 -29.58
N GLU A 62 -7.27 -1.82 -29.39
CA GLU A 62 -8.34 -2.71 -29.87
C GLU A 62 -9.70 -2.36 -29.23
N ASN A 63 -9.71 -2.10 -27.93
CA ASN A 63 -10.93 -1.79 -27.18
C ASN A 63 -11.51 -0.42 -27.55
N PHE A 64 -10.67 0.60 -27.72
CA PHE A 64 -11.12 1.93 -28.14
C PHE A 64 -11.67 1.92 -29.56
N GLN A 65 -11.00 1.21 -30.48
CA GLN A 65 -11.48 1.06 -31.85
C GLN A 65 -12.81 0.30 -31.88
N ARG A 66 -12.98 -0.75 -31.08
CA ARG A 66 -14.22 -1.54 -31.05
C ARG A 66 -15.41 -0.79 -30.46
N ARG A 67 -15.18 0.11 -29.50
CA ARG A 67 -16.24 0.70 -28.68
C ARG A 67 -16.58 2.14 -29.03
N TYR A 68 -15.59 2.92 -29.46
CA TYR A 68 -15.76 4.32 -29.86
C TYR A 68 -15.58 4.53 -31.36
N SER A 69 -15.26 3.48 -32.13
CA SER A 69 -14.96 3.56 -33.57
C SER A 69 -13.88 4.59 -33.91
N MET A 70 -12.98 4.85 -32.96
CA MET A 70 -11.97 5.90 -33.03
C MET A 70 -10.58 5.28 -32.99
N SER A 71 -9.73 5.64 -33.95
CA SER A 71 -8.32 5.30 -33.92
C SER A 71 -7.60 6.24 -32.95
N LEU A 72 -7.12 5.72 -31.83
CA LEU A 72 -6.32 6.51 -30.89
C LEU A 72 -5.02 6.96 -31.56
N THR A 73 -4.74 8.26 -31.47
CA THR A 73 -3.44 8.81 -31.83
C THR A 73 -2.40 8.44 -30.76
N GLN A 74 -1.11 8.49 -31.09
CA GLN A 74 -0.03 8.24 -30.12
C GLN A 74 -0.13 9.13 -28.87
N SER A 75 -0.52 10.40 -29.05
CA SER A 75 -0.75 11.34 -27.94
C SER A 75 -1.88 10.89 -27.01
N ASP A 76 -2.98 10.39 -27.57
CA ASP A 76 -4.15 9.95 -26.78
C ASP A 76 -3.84 8.68 -26.00
N LEU A 77 -3.11 7.74 -26.63
CA LEU A 77 -2.66 6.52 -25.98
C LEU A 77 -1.75 6.83 -24.78
N SER A 78 -0.84 7.80 -24.92
CA SER A 78 0.03 8.24 -23.81
C SER A 78 -0.76 8.88 -22.67
N LEU A 79 -1.84 9.61 -22.97
CA LEU A 79 -2.73 10.19 -21.95
C LEU A 79 -3.49 9.10 -21.18
N VAL A 80 -4.07 8.13 -21.89
CA VAL A 80 -4.76 6.98 -21.28
C VAL A 80 -3.80 6.16 -20.43
N TRP A 81 -2.60 5.90 -20.95
CA TRP A 81 -1.53 5.19 -20.23
C TRP A 81 -1.17 5.89 -18.91
N SER A 82 -0.95 7.21 -18.97
CA SER A 82 -0.62 8.00 -17.79
C SER A 82 -1.76 8.02 -16.77
N THR A 83 -3.01 8.03 -17.25
CA THR A 83 -4.20 7.95 -16.40
C THR A 83 -4.27 6.61 -15.68
N ILE A 84 -4.00 5.50 -16.37
CA ILE A 84 -3.94 4.16 -15.77
C ILE A 84 -2.85 4.09 -14.72
N ALA A 85 -1.62 4.52 -15.04
CA ALA A 85 -0.50 4.51 -14.11
C ALA A 85 -0.76 5.41 -12.89
N GLY A 86 -1.34 6.59 -13.10
CA GLY A 86 -1.68 7.55 -12.06
C GLY A 86 -2.82 7.09 -11.14
N SER A 87 -3.79 6.35 -11.68
CA SER A 87 -4.95 5.86 -10.92
C SER A 87 -4.55 5.00 -9.71
N LEU A 88 -3.47 4.21 -9.82
CA LEU A 88 -2.96 3.42 -8.70
C LEU A 88 -2.50 4.29 -7.53
N PHE A 89 -1.81 5.41 -7.81
CA PHE A 89 -1.35 6.33 -6.78
C PHE A 89 -2.51 7.08 -6.12
N ILE A 90 -3.52 7.47 -6.91
CA ILE A 90 -4.74 8.08 -6.38
C ILE A 90 -5.43 7.12 -5.41
N GLY A 91 -5.62 5.86 -5.83
CA GLY A 91 -6.19 4.82 -4.97
C GLY A 91 -5.36 4.60 -3.71
N ALA A 92 -4.03 4.55 -3.82
CA ALA A 92 -3.13 4.37 -2.69
C ALA A 92 -3.21 5.51 -1.67
N ALA A 93 -3.34 6.77 -2.12
CA ALA A 93 -3.52 7.92 -1.23
C ALA A 93 -4.82 7.83 -0.43
N PHE A 94 -5.93 7.50 -1.08
CA PHE A 94 -7.21 7.27 -0.39
C PHE A 94 -7.16 6.07 0.56
N GLY A 95 -6.55 4.97 0.12
CA GLY A 95 -6.37 3.77 0.94
C GLY A 95 -5.54 4.03 2.19
N ALA A 96 -4.45 4.79 2.08
CA ALA A 96 -3.63 5.20 3.22
C ALA A 96 -4.43 6.06 4.20
N TYR A 97 -5.20 7.04 3.72
CA TYR A 97 -6.04 7.89 4.56
C TYR A 97 -7.09 7.09 5.35
N ILE A 98 -7.81 6.18 4.69
CA ILE A 98 -8.79 5.30 5.33
C ILE A 98 -8.12 4.39 6.35
N MET A 99 -6.97 3.82 6.00
CA MET A 99 -6.24 2.90 6.86
C MET A 99 -5.74 3.57 8.12
N SER A 100 -5.24 4.81 8.06
CA SER A 100 -4.84 5.57 9.24
C SER A 100 -5.95 5.64 10.29
N LYS A 101 -7.21 5.81 9.87
CA LYS A 101 -8.37 5.79 10.77
C LYS A 101 -8.71 4.41 11.31
N ILE A 102 -8.53 3.37 10.49
CA ILE A 102 -8.74 1.99 10.95
C ILE A 102 -7.70 1.60 11.99
N LEU A 103 -6.43 2.00 11.83
CA LEU A 103 -5.36 1.69 12.78
C LEU A 103 -5.60 2.30 14.16
N GLU A 104 -6.06 3.56 14.20
CA GLU A 104 -6.39 4.26 15.46
C GLU A 104 -7.42 3.48 16.30
N VAL A 105 -8.34 2.73 15.65
CA VAL A 105 -9.47 2.09 16.33
C VAL A 105 -9.30 0.57 16.48
N HIS A 106 -8.82 -0.12 15.45
CA HIS A 106 -8.79 -1.60 15.38
C HIS A 106 -7.38 -2.20 15.41
N GLY A 107 -6.34 -1.35 15.39
CA GLY A 107 -4.94 -1.76 15.38
C GLY A 107 -4.47 -2.37 14.03
N PRO A 108 -3.16 -2.65 13.90
CA PRO A 108 -2.55 -3.00 12.62
C PRO A 108 -2.86 -4.42 12.15
N LYS A 109 -3.10 -5.37 13.06
CA LYS A 109 -3.48 -6.75 12.69
C LYS A 109 -4.79 -6.80 11.90
N CYS A 110 -5.79 -6.05 12.35
CA CYS A 110 -7.07 -5.93 11.65
C CYS A 110 -6.90 -5.17 10.33
N GLY A 111 -6.08 -4.10 10.32
CA GLY A 111 -5.75 -3.35 9.11
C GLY A 111 -5.14 -4.22 8.00
N ILE A 112 -4.20 -5.10 8.33
CA ILE A 112 -3.61 -6.04 7.36
C ILE A 112 -4.69 -6.97 6.78
N LEU A 113 -5.58 -7.51 7.63
CA LEU A 113 -6.67 -8.36 7.14
C LEU A 113 -7.66 -7.61 6.24
N CYS A 114 -8.05 -6.39 6.61
CA CYS A 114 -8.90 -5.53 5.78
C CYS A 114 -8.27 -5.24 4.42
N SER A 115 -6.97 -4.95 4.38
CA SER A 115 -6.27 -4.73 3.11
C SER A 115 -6.28 -5.96 2.20
N ALA A 116 -6.11 -7.16 2.78
CA ALA A 116 -6.19 -8.42 2.03
C ALA A 116 -7.59 -8.65 1.43
N LEU A 117 -8.66 -8.34 2.17
CA LEU A 117 -10.03 -8.44 1.65
C LEU A 117 -10.26 -7.51 0.46
N VAL A 118 -9.78 -6.27 0.53
CA VAL A 118 -9.88 -5.31 -0.59
C VAL A 118 -9.13 -5.82 -1.82
N LEU A 119 -7.95 -6.40 -1.65
CA LEU A 119 -7.17 -6.98 -2.76
C LEU A 119 -7.84 -8.21 -3.38
N VAL A 120 -8.45 -9.07 -2.56
CA VAL A 120 -9.23 -10.22 -3.03
C VAL A 120 -10.43 -9.77 -3.88
N VAL A 121 -11.06 -8.64 -3.54
CA VAL A 121 -12.15 -8.06 -4.34
C VAL A 121 -11.62 -7.38 -5.61
N SER A 122 -10.46 -6.73 -5.54
CA SER A 122 -9.89 -6.03 -6.70
C SER A 122 -9.40 -6.98 -7.81
N THR A 123 -8.88 -8.15 -7.45
CA THR A 123 -8.30 -9.12 -8.39
C THR A 123 -9.31 -9.61 -9.46
N PRO A 124 -10.51 -10.12 -9.10
CA PRO A 124 -11.50 -10.54 -10.09
C PRO A 124 -12.00 -9.39 -10.94
N LEU A 125 -12.03 -8.16 -10.41
CA LEU A 125 -12.44 -6.98 -11.18
C LEU A 125 -11.50 -6.74 -12.38
N SER A 126 -10.20 -6.99 -12.20
CA SER A 126 -9.22 -6.92 -13.28
C SER A 126 -9.31 -8.09 -14.26
N GLY A 127 -9.81 -9.25 -13.85
CA GLY A 127 -10.13 -10.36 -14.76
C GLY A 127 -11.39 -10.09 -15.58
N LEU A 128 -12.41 -9.52 -14.92
CA LEU A 128 -13.67 -9.12 -15.55
C LEU A 128 -13.46 -8.00 -16.59
N SER A 129 -12.48 -7.10 -16.39
CA SER A 129 -12.19 -6.05 -17.39
C SER A 129 -11.70 -6.63 -18.73
N HIS A 130 -10.96 -7.74 -18.68
CA HIS A 130 -10.55 -8.45 -19.89
C HIS A 130 -11.75 -9.14 -20.55
N LEU A 131 -12.63 -9.77 -19.76
CA LEU A 131 -13.81 -10.47 -20.27
C LEU A 131 -14.83 -9.50 -20.91
N PHE A 132 -15.05 -8.33 -20.31
CA PHE A 132 -15.98 -7.33 -20.82
C PHE A 132 -15.37 -6.38 -21.86
N SER A 133 -14.09 -6.54 -22.20
CA SER A 133 -13.41 -5.67 -23.19
C SER A 133 -13.65 -4.18 -22.84
N SER A 134 -13.34 -3.83 -21.58
CA SER A 134 -13.66 -2.51 -21.03
C SER A 134 -12.45 -1.81 -20.42
N PRO A 135 -11.91 -0.75 -21.06
CA PRO A 135 -10.76 -0.01 -20.53
C PRO A 135 -11.12 0.77 -19.26
N GLU A 136 -12.36 1.23 -19.14
CA GLU A 136 -12.87 1.93 -17.95
C GLU A 136 -12.84 1.02 -16.72
N LEU A 137 -13.21 -0.25 -16.89
CA LEU A 137 -13.24 -1.23 -15.80
C LEU A 137 -11.82 -1.60 -15.34
N PHE A 138 -10.84 -1.53 -16.25
CA PHE A 138 -9.43 -1.72 -15.93
C PHE A 138 -8.84 -0.54 -15.12
N VAL A 139 -9.25 0.70 -15.41
CA VAL A 139 -8.88 1.85 -14.56
C VAL A 139 -9.49 1.71 -13.17
N LEU A 140 -10.76 1.28 -13.08
CA LEU A 140 -11.41 1.02 -11.80
C LEU A 140 -10.70 -0.10 -11.01
N SER A 141 -10.31 -1.20 -11.67
CA SER A 141 -9.56 -2.26 -10.98
C SER A 141 -8.22 -1.76 -10.44
N ARG A 142 -7.52 -0.89 -11.18
CA ARG A 142 -6.29 -0.23 -10.71
C ARG A 142 -6.52 0.69 -9.52
N LEU A 143 -7.61 1.43 -9.48
CA LEU A 143 -7.99 2.25 -8.32
C LEU A 143 -8.22 1.37 -7.08
N PHE A 144 -9.01 0.30 -7.19
CA PHE A 144 -9.27 -0.61 -6.08
C PHE A 144 -8.01 -1.35 -5.61
N SER A 145 -7.15 -1.78 -6.53
CA SER A 145 -5.83 -2.34 -6.20
C SER A 145 -4.98 -1.31 -5.48
N GLY A 146 -4.95 -0.06 -5.96
CA GLY A 146 -4.27 1.05 -5.29
C GLY A 146 -4.73 1.23 -3.85
N ILE A 147 -6.05 1.25 -3.62
CA ILE A 147 -6.64 1.34 -2.26
C ILE A 147 -6.14 0.19 -1.39
N GLY A 148 -6.28 -1.05 -1.85
CA GLY A 148 -5.89 -2.24 -1.08
C GLY A 148 -4.40 -2.25 -0.73
N VAL A 149 -3.53 -1.86 -1.67
CA VAL A 149 -2.09 -1.85 -1.42
C VAL A 149 -1.64 -0.65 -0.57
N GLY A 150 -2.25 0.52 -0.75
CA GLY A 150 -2.00 1.69 0.12
C GLY A 150 -2.41 1.43 1.57
N MET A 151 -3.55 0.76 1.75
CA MET A 151 -3.99 0.21 3.02
C MET A 151 -2.95 -0.76 3.61
N GLY A 152 -2.54 -1.78 2.83
CA GLY A 152 -1.59 -2.79 3.30
C GLY A 152 -0.23 -2.22 3.70
N THR A 153 0.31 -1.28 2.92
CA THR A 153 1.61 -0.65 3.19
C THR A 153 1.57 0.22 4.46
N THR A 154 0.47 0.94 4.69
CA THR A 154 0.29 1.76 5.90
C THR A 154 0.18 0.87 7.14
N ALA A 155 -0.65 -0.18 7.09
CA ALA A 155 -0.82 -1.11 8.21
C ALA A 155 0.47 -1.89 8.52
N GLN A 156 1.21 -2.28 7.47
CA GLN A 156 2.52 -2.93 7.58
C GLN A 156 3.54 -2.05 8.31
N GLY A 157 3.64 -0.76 7.96
CA GLY A 157 4.61 0.14 8.60
C GLY A 157 4.41 0.21 10.11
N VAL A 158 3.16 0.33 10.56
CA VAL A 158 2.84 0.35 11.99
C VAL A 158 3.02 -1.02 12.63
N PHE A 159 2.63 -2.11 11.95
CA PHE A 159 2.88 -3.47 12.44
C PHE A 159 4.37 -3.73 12.69
N LEU A 160 5.24 -3.33 11.76
CA LEU A 160 6.69 -3.46 11.89
C LEU A 160 7.23 -2.63 13.05
N ALA A 161 6.71 -1.41 13.24
CA ALA A 161 7.07 -0.56 14.37
C ALA A 161 6.67 -1.20 15.71
N GLU A 162 5.50 -1.83 15.80
CA GLU A 162 5.03 -2.50 17.02
C GLU A 162 5.79 -3.78 17.38
N ILE A 163 6.27 -4.54 16.39
CA ILE A 163 7.03 -5.79 16.65
C ILE A 163 8.54 -5.56 16.82
N SER A 164 9.04 -4.37 16.51
CA SER A 164 10.45 -4.05 16.68
C SER A 164 10.80 -4.00 18.16
N PRO A 165 11.87 -4.69 18.62
CA PRO A 165 12.32 -4.55 20.00
C PRO A 165 12.76 -3.10 20.22
N GLY A 166 12.20 -2.47 21.25
CA GLY A 166 12.31 -1.03 21.44
C GLY A 166 13.68 -0.58 21.91
N GLU A 167 14.35 0.22 21.08
CA GLU A 167 15.11 1.39 21.54
C GLU A 167 14.30 2.61 21.06
N VAL A 168 13.40 3.07 21.92
CA VAL A 168 12.66 4.36 21.95
C VAL A 168 12.57 5.15 20.62
N PHE A 169 11.38 5.17 20.02
CA PHE A 169 10.88 6.34 19.28
C PHE A 169 9.43 6.59 19.70
N VAL A 170 9.27 7.51 20.65
CA VAL A 170 8.04 8.24 20.96
C VAL A 170 8.33 9.70 20.68
#